data_AF-A0A849HZM7-F1
#
_entry.id   AF-A0A849HZM7-F1
#
_cell.length_a   1.000
_cell.length_b   1.000
_cell.length_c   1.000
_cell.angle_alpha   90.00
_cell.angle_beta   90.00
_cell.angle_gamma   90.00
#
_symmetry.space_group_name_H-M   'P 1'
#
loop_
_entity.id
_entity.type
_entity.pdbx_description
1 polymer ?
#
loop_
_entity_poly.entity_id
_entity_poly.type
_entity_poly.pdbx_seq_one_letter_code
_entity_poly.pdbx_strand_id
1 'polypeptide(L)'
;MKSSCISHPAKEPLVMARQWQVAFCDGDFCAALLLSYFEYWHNIKLEHADKNKKTNEIAESYGDLRTQDESLLQYHTFEEFGEGILGAFGQSKIRDAINRLLEKGAISQYTNPNPKYKFDKTKFYQFHPEVCIDYLTHSYKKNDLINAQNTDNTKSNLRTLNSTARSLRNKVSTIENNESTVEFNVPITETTSEIPNREEAEEEGVTFTRKQNSASAAPFLAQSDRLIGDSLTPTQNKQVMQAVNQLFFSGYFPCSLEEAISSITETLLSESAYTKAGVDFWKKLNVIKKSIQNGTWTPPIDALLKKQENLISELENWQQQRKKIVEKIRDEDRKIEQFTEFKAIAQQRNQSFTAHETVIVNAVEKRSTLLAELTEFDKTKSVFLTFADSQSVNGIANGVKPYSARQGEKR
;
A
#
# COMPACT_ATOMS: atom_id res chain seq x y z
N MET A 1 -15.27 -18.23 -16.10
CA MET A 1 -14.58 -16.93 -16.02
C MET A 1 -15.26 -15.98 -16.98
N LYS A 2 -15.51 -14.73 -16.58
CA LYS A 2 -15.93 -13.70 -17.55
C LYS A 2 -14.78 -13.50 -18.54
N SER A 3 -15.08 -13.38 -19.82
CA SER A 3 -14.10 -12.99 -20.84
C SER A 3 -13.48 -11.64 -20.46
N SER A 4 -12.18 -11.49 -20.68
CA SER A 4 -11.50 -10.19 -20.47
C SER A 4 -12.17 -9.14 -21.36
N CYS A 5 -12.37 -7.92 -20.83
CA CYS A 5 -12.84 -6.77 -21.61
C CYS A 5 -11.72 -6.17 -22.49
N ILE A 6 -10.50 -6.72 -22.39
CA ILE A 6 -9.32 -6.30 -23.13
C ILE A 6 -8.87 -7.46 -24.01
N SER A 7 -8.53 -7.16 -25.27
CA SER A 7 -7.92 -8.13 -26.18
C SER A 7 -6.45 -8.33 -25.82
N HIS A 8 -6.14 -9.38 -25.07
CA HIS A 8 -4.77 -9.77 -24.78
C HIS A 8 -4.11 -10.43 -26.02
N PRO A 9 -2.81 -10.19 -26.26
CA PRO A 9 -2.04 -10.94 -27.25
C PRO A 9 -2.15 -12.45 -27.02
N ALA A 10 -2.24 -13.22 -28.12
CA ALA A 10 -2.25 -14.66 -28.05
C ALA A 10 -0.94 -15.18 -27.41
N LYS A 11 -1.06 -16.10 -26.46
CA LYS A 11 0.07 -16.73 -25.74
C LYS A 11 0.86 -15.80 -24.81
N GLU A 12 0.30 -14.68 -24.40
CA GLU A 12 0.92 -13.86 -23.35
C GLU A 12 0.99 -14.68 -22.04
N PRO A 13 2.17 -14.76 -21.39
CA PRO A 13 2.30 -15.53 -20.16
C PRO A 13 1.48 -14.88 -19.05
N LEU A 14 0.64 -15.69 -18.42
CA LEU A 14 -0.24 -15.27 -17.34
C LEU A 14 0.06 -16.09 -16.11
N VAL A 15 0.37 -15.42 -15.00
CA VAL A 15 0.44 -16.05 -13.68
C VAL A 15 -0.70 -15.54 -12.82
N MET A 16 -1.35 -16.45 -12.09
CA MET A 16 -2.41 -16.09 -11.16
C MET A 16 -2.30 -16.89 -9.87
N ALA A 17 -2.49 -16.21 -8.73
CA ALA A 17 -2.70 -16.84 -7.44
C ALA A 17 -4.18 -16.76 -7.06
N ARG A 18 -4.76 -17.89 -6.67
CA ARG A 18 -6.11 -17.95 -6.11
C ARG A 18 -6.06 -17.58 -4.63
N GLN A 19 -7.13 -16.99 -4.12
CA GLN A 19 -7.23 -16.58 -2.71
C GLN A 19 -6.88 -17.72 -1.74
N TRP A 20 -7.34 -18.94 -2.03
CA TRP A 20 -7.06 -20.10 -1.20
C TRP A 20 -5.57 -20.48 -1.18
N GLN A 21 -4.84 -20.28 -2.28
CA GLN A 21 -3.40 -20.56 -2.36
C GLN A 21 -2.63 -19.56 -1.49
N VAL A 22 -3.03 -18.29 -1.51
CA VAL A 22 -2.47 -17.24 -0.63
C VAL A 22 -2.74 -17.57 0.83
N ALA A 23 -3.97 -17.97 1.16
CA ALA A 23 -4.33 -18.39 2.52
C ALA A 23 -3.55 -19.66 2.94
N PHE A 24 -3.44 -20.66 2.07
CA PHE A 24 -2.65 -21.86 2.30
C PHE A 24 -1.19 -21.53 2.60
N CYS A 25 -0.63 -20.51 1.95
CA CYS A 25 0.75 -20.04 2.12
C CYS A 25 0.91 -19.00 3.24
N ASP A 26 -0.08 -18.84 4.13
CA ASP A 26 -0.08 -17.89 5.25
C ASP A 26 0.15 -16.43 4.80
N GLY A 27 -0.37 -16.06 3.63
CA GLY A 27 -0.19 -14.73 3.05
C GLY A 27 1.08 -14.56 2.20
N ASP A 28 1.97 -15.55 2.11
CA ASP A 28 3.13 -15.47 1.23
C ASP A 28 2.72 -15.61 -0.24
N PHE A 29 2.65 -14.48 -0.92
CA PHE A 29 2.23 -14.41 -2.32
C PHE A 29 3.20 -15.10 -3.28
N CYS A 30 4.51 -15.09 -2.99
CA CYS A 30 5.51 -15.77 -3.83
C CYS A 30 5.31 -17.29 -3.77
N ALA A 31 5.11 -17.84 -2.57
CA ALA A 31 4.80 -19.26 -2.40
C ALA A 31 3.46 -19.64 -3.06
N ALA A 32 2.45 -18.77 -3.00
CA ALA A 32 1.17 -19.02 -3.66
C ALA A 32 1.27 -19.06 -5.20
N LEU A 33 2.08 -18.17 -5.80
CA LEU A 33 2.35 -18.22 -7.25
C LEU A 33 3.14 -19.47 -7.64
N LEU A 34 4.16 -19.85 -6.87
CA LEU A 34 4.90 -21.09 -7.12
C LEU A 34 4.03 -22.34 -6.95
N LEU A 35 3.09 -22.33 -6.01
CA LEU A 35 2.11 -23.38 -5.83
C LEU A 35 1.23 -23.54 -7.09
N SER A 36 0.76 -22.41 -7.64
CA SER A 36 0.00 -22.37 -8.90
C SER A 36 0.84 -22.86 -10.09
N TYR A 37 2.12 -22.50 -10.13
CA TYR A 37 3.08 -22.96 -11.15
C TYR A 37 3.33 -24.48 -11.08
N PHE A 38 3.50 -25.03 -9.88
CA PHE A 38 3.63 -26.48 -9.68
C PHE A 38 2.36 -27.25 -10.03
N GLU A 39 1.17 -26.72 -9.69
CA GLU A 39 -0.13 -27.29 -10.10
C GLU A 39 -0.23 -27.36 -11.63
N TYR A 40 0.16 -26.29 -12.34
CA TYR A 40 0.14 -26.24 -13.79
C TYR A 40 1.03 -27.32 -14.43
N TRP A 41 2.30 -27.40 -14.02
CA TRP A 41 3.23 -28.39 -14.58
C TRP A 41 2.87 -29.83 -14.19
N HIS A 42 2.31 -30.05 -13.01
CA HIS A 42 1.79 -31.35 -12.62
C HIS A 42 0.71 -31.84 -13.58
N ASN A 43 -0.24 -30.98 -13.97
CA ASN A 43 -1.28 -31.35 -14.93
C ASN A 43 -0.70 -31.72 -16.30
N ILE A 44 0.31 -30.99 -16.78
CA ILE A 44 1.04 -31.34 -18.02
C ILE A 44 1.72 -32.71 -17.86
N LYS A 45 2.36 -32.96 -16.71
CA LYS A 45 3.04 -34.23 -16.43
C LYS A 45 2.08 -35.41 -16.38
N LEU A 46 0.85 -35.23 -15.88
CA LEU A 46 -0.19 -36.28 -15.92
C LEU A 46 -0.53 -36.64 -17.38
N GLU A 47 -0.76 -35.65 -18.25
CA GLU A 47 -1.03 -35.90 -19.67
C GLU A 47 0.13 -36.62 -20.37
N HIS A 48 1.37 -36.26 -20.02
CA HIS A 48 2.57 -36.90 -20.56
C HIS A 48 2.71 -38.33 -20.03
N ALA A 49 2.49 -38.56 -18.74
CA ALA A 49 2.58 -39.89 -18.13
C ALA A 49 1.61 -40.88 -18.80
N ASP A 50 0.37 -40.47 -19.07
CA ASP A 50 -0.62 -41.31 -19.77
C ASP A 50 -0.19 -41.66 -21.20
N LYS A 51 0.37 -40.70 -21.93
CA LYS A 51 0.90 -40.94 -23.28
C LYS A 51 2.12 -41.86 -23.24
N ASN A 52 3.05 -41.59 -22.34
CA ASN A 52 4.29 -42.33 -22.18
C ASN A 52 4.02 -43.78 -21.75
N LYS A 53 3.05 -43.99 -20.85
CA LYS A 53 2.59 -45.31 -20.44
C LYS A 53 2.09 -46.12 -21.64
N LYS A 54 1.21 -45.55 -22.47
CA LYS A 54 0.70 -46.22 -23.68
C LYS A 54 1.83 -46.55 -24.66
N THR A 55 2.76 -45.61 -24.88
CA THR A 55 3.92 -45.84 -25.75
C THR A 55 4.80 -46.97 -25.22
N ASN A 56 5.06 -47.00 -23.91
CA ASN A 56 5.83 -48.06 -23.27
C ASN A 56 5.12 -49.42 -23.33
N GLU A 57 3.80 -49.47 -23.12
CA GLU A 57 3.00 -50.69 -23.27
C GLU A 57 3.04 -51.24 -24.72
N ILE A 58 2.97 -50.35 -25.71
CA ILE A 58 3.12 -50.73 -27.12
C ILE A 58 4.53 -51.28 -27.37
N ALA A 59 5.58 -50.56 -26.95
CA ALA A 59 6.97 -51.02 -27.13
C ALA A 59 7.19 -52.40 -26.51
N GLU A 60 6.72 -52.60 -25.27
CA GLU A 60 6.80 -53.88 -24.57
C GLU A 60 6.05 -55.00 -25.30
N SER A 61 4.90 -54.71 -25.92
CA SER A 61 4.16 -55.70 -26.73
C SER A 61 4.90 -56.15 -27.99
N TYR A 62 5.83 -55.33 -28.51
CA TYR A 62 6.72 -55.67 -29.63
C TYR A 62 8.09 -56.23 -29.18
N GLY A 63 8.32 -56.38 -27.86
CA GLY A 63 9.58 -56.88 -27.30
C GLY A 63 10.66 -55.81 -27.07
N ASP A 64 10.33 -54.53 -27.23
CA ASP A 64 11.23 -53.41 -26.97
C ASP A 64 11.22 -52.99 -25.48
N LEU A 65 12.27 -52.27 -25.06
CA LEU A 65 12.38 -51.74 -23.69
C LEU A 65 11.51 -50.50 -23.45
N ARG A 66 10.99 -50.35 -22.23
CA ARG A 66 10.29 -49.14 -21.76
C ARG A 66 11.29 -48.00 -21.62
N THR A 67 11.23 -47.03 -22.53
CA THR A 67 12.20 -45.92 -22.58
C THR A 67 11.62 -44.59 -22.12
N GLN A 68 10.29 -44.44 -22.12
CA GLN A 68 9.64 -43.19 -21.76
C GLN A 68 9.50 -43.05 -20.24
N ASP A 69 9.65 -41.83 -19.74
CA ASP A 69 9.49 -41.52 -18.31
C ASP A 69 8.01 -41.36 -17.95
N GLU A 70 7.51 -42.20 -17.04
CA GLU A 70 6.14 -42.15 -16.52
C GLU A 70 6.05 -41.40 -15.18
N SER A 71 7.17 -40.89 -14.66
CA SER A 71 7.19 -40.18 -13.39
C SER A 71 6.57 -38.80 -13.48
N LEU A 72 6.00 -38.35 -12.35
CA LEU A 72 5.48 -36.98 -12.19
C LEU A 72 6.54 -36.01 -11.66
N LEU A 73 7.82 -36.42 -11.69
CA LEU A 73 8.92 -35.56 -11.28
C LEU A 73 9.12 -34.46 -12.31
N GLN A 74 9.25 -33.24 -11.82
CA GLN A 74 9.51 -32.04 -12.61
C GLN A 74 10.82 -31.40 -12.17
N TYR A 75 11.61 -30.99 -13.17
CA TYR A 75 12.86 -30.27 -12.97
C TYR A 75 12.62 -28.81 -13.32
N HIS A 76 13.09 -27.91 -12.46
CA HIS A 76 13.05 -26.48 -12.69
C HIS A 76 14.31 -25.80 -12.14
N THR A 77 14.86 -24.85 -12.90
CA THR A 77 15.90 -23.93 -12.39
C THR A 77 15.28 -22.76 -11.64
N PHE A 78 16.09 -22.01 -10.89
CA PHE A 78 15.64 -20.76 -10.28
C PHE A 78 15.29 -19.69 -11.33
N GLU A 79 15.94 -19.70 -12.51
CA GLU A 79 15.52 -18.83 -13.61
C GLU A 79 14.14 -19.21 -14.12
N GLU A 80 13.88 -20.49 -14.37
CA GLU A 80 12.57 -20.97 -14.86
C GLU A 80 11.45 -20.70 -13.86
N PHE A 81 11.71 -20.82 -12.55
CA PHE A 81 10.76 -20.37 -11.53
C PHE A 81 10.51 -18.86 -11.60
N GLY A 82 11.57 -18.07 -11.77
CA GLY A 82 11.47 -16.62 -11.93
C GLY A 82 10.63 -16.26 -13.15
N GLU A 83 10.92 -16.83 -14.31
CA GLU A 83 10.15 -16.63 -15.54
C GLU A 83 8.70 -17.09 -15.41
N GLY A 84 8.49 -18.25 -14.78
CA GLY A 84 7.17 -18.83 -14.51
C GLY A 84 6.26 -17.96 -13.64
N ILE A 85 6.85 -17.09 -12.81
CA ILE A 85 6.14 -16.11 -11.99
C ILE A 85 6.37 -14.66 -12.48
N LEU A 86 6.71 -14.48 -13.76
CA LEU A 86 6.90 -13.19 -14.44
C LEU A 86 7.95 -12.28 -13.79
N GLY A 87 8.97 -12.85 -13.16
CA GLY A 87 10.04 -12.10 -12.52
C GLY A 87 9.60 -11.29 -11.29
N ALA A 88 8.42 -11.58 -10.73
CA ALA A 88 7.84 -10.82 -9.63
C ALA A 88 8.70 -10.83 -8.35
N PHE A 89 9.59 -11.82 -8.20
CA PHE A 89 10.41 -12.01 -7.00
C PHE A 89 11.85 -12.41 -7.34
N GLY A 90 12.80 -11.97 -6.51
CA GLY A 90 14.20 -12.37 -6.62
C GLY A 90 14.47 -13.81 -6.15
N GLN A 91 15.60 -14.38 -6.58
CA GLN A 91 15.97 -15.78 -6.31
C GLN A 91 15.98 -16.16 -4.83
N SER A 92 16.37 -15.26 -3.92
CA SER A 92 16.33 -15.53 -2.48
C SER A 92 14.90 -15.78 -2.00
N LYS A 93 13.96 -14.95 -2.42
CA LYS A 93 12.54 -15.07 -2.03
C LYS A 93 11.91 -16.32 -2.64
N ILE A 94 12.28 -16.68 -3.87
CA ILE A 94 11.86 -17.94 -4.51
C ILE A 94 12.36 -19.14 -3.69
N ARG A 95 13.62 -19.13 -3.24
CA ARG A 95 14.16 -20.20 -2.39
C ARG A 95 13.38 -20.36 -1.09
N ASP A 96 13.10 -19.24 -0.40
CA ASP A 96 12.34 -19.26 0.84
C ASP A 96 10.91 -19.75 0.62
N ALA A 97 10.29 -19.35 -0.49
CA ALA A 97 8.96 -19.79 -0.89
C ALA A 97 8.91 -21.30 -1.20
N ILE A 98 9.92 -21.85 -1.89
CA ILE A 98 10.05 -23.31 -2.11
C ILE A 98 10.18 -24.05 -0.78
N ASN A 99 11.02 -23.56 0.14
CA ASN A 99 11.16 -24.17 1.47
C ASN A 99 9.83 -24.19 2.23
N ARG A 100 9.05 -23.12 2.16
CA ARG A 100 7.71 -23.06 2.76
C ARG A 100 6.75 -24.09 2.16
N LEU A 101 6.80 -24.31 0.85
CA LEU A 101 5.97 -25.33 0.20
C LEU A 101 6.41 -26.75 0.58
N LEU A 102 7.71 -26.98 0.78
CA LEU A 102 8.25 -28.24 1.30
C LEU A 102 7.78 -28.49 2.74
N GLU A 103 7.87 -27.48 3.60
CA GLU A 103 7.41 -27.55 5.00
C GLU A 103 5.91 -27.85 5.11
N LYS A 104 5.09 -27.28 4.21
CA LYS A 104 3.65 -27.57 4.13
C LYS A 104 3.33 -28.92 3.50
N GLY A 105 4.32 -29.64 2.96
CA GLY A 105 4.12 -30.92 2.30
C GLY A 105 3.44 -30.81 0.92
N ALA A 106 3.22 -29.62 0.40
CA ALA A 106 2.61 -29.42 -0.93
C ALA A 106 3.53 -29.90 -2.05
N ILE A 107 4.85 -29.91 -1.80
CA ILE A 107 5.86 -30.48 -2.69
C ILE A 107 6.83 -31.36 -1.92
N SER A 108 7.50 -32.27 -2.61
CA SER A 108 8.69 -32.97 -2.14
C SER A 108 9.86 -32.74 -3.08
N GLN A 109 11.08 -32.77 -2.53
CA GLN A 109 12.30 -32.55 -3.29
C GLN A 109 13.14 -33.83 -3.33
N TYR A 110 13.59 -34.18 -4.53
CA TYR A 110 14.41 -35.36 -4.81
C TYR A 110 15.70 -34.96 -5.53
N THR A 111 16.73 -35.79 -5.42
CA THR A 111 17.90 -35.75 -6.32
C THR A 111 17.58 -36.48 -7.62
N ASN A 112 18.47 -36.36 -8.62
CA ASN A 112 18.30 -37.04 -9.90
C ASN A 112 17.90 -38.52 -9.71
N PRO A 113 16.70 -38.94 -10.17
CA PRO A 113 16.21 -40.30 -9.96
C PRO A 113 17.01 -41.34 -10.75
N ASN A 114 17.79 -40.92 -11.76
CA ASN A 114 18.58 -41.82 -12.56
C ASN A 114 19.85 -42.28 -11.80
N PRO A 115 19.97 -43.57 -11.44
CA PRO A 115 21.09 -44.07 -10.67
C PRO A 115 22.43 -43.98 -11.41
N LYS A 116 22.41 -43.84 -12.75
CA LYS A 116 23.62 -43.62 -13.56
C LYS A 116 24.25 -42.25 -13.29
N TYR A 117 23.46 -41.27 -12.88
CA TYR A 117 23.88 -39.89 -12.69
C TYR A 117 23.81 -39.45 -11.22
N LYS A 118 24.19 -40.32 -10.27
CA LYS A 118 24.21 -39.99 -8.82
C LYS A 118 25.08 -38.78 -8.46
N PHE A 119 26.06 -38.43 -9.29
CA PHE A 119 26.89 -37.23 -9.10
C PHE A 119 26.14 -35.94 -9.42
N ASP A 120 25.06 -36.04 -10.20
CA ASP A 120 24.22 -34.91 -10.56
C ASP A 120 23.32 -34.53 -9.37
N LYS A 121 23.59 -33.35 -8.82
CA LYS A 121 22.86 -32.79 -7.67
C LYS A 121 21.61 -32.02 -8.09
N THR A 122 21.21 -32.13 -9.35
CA THR A 122 19.99 -31.55 -9.90
C THR A 122 18.79 -31.94 -9.04
N LYS A 123 17.97 -30.93 -8.72
CA LYS A 123 16.83 -31.06 -7.83
C LYS A 123 15.56 -31.25 -8.64
N PHE A 124 14.87 -32.34 -8.37
CA PHE A 124 13.56 -32.63 -8.92
C PHE A 124 12.51 -32.40 -7.85
N TYR A 125 11.33 -31.98 -8.27
CA TYR A 125 10.21 -31.72 -7.39
C TYR A 125 9.04 -32.64 -7.75
N GLN A 126 8.28 -33.06 -6.75
CA GLN A 126 7.00 -33.74 -6.93
C GLN A 126 5.93 -32.90 -6.25
N PHE A 127 4.87 -32.58 -6.99
CA PHE A 127 3.71 -31.88 -6.44
C PHE A 127 2.68 -32.88 -5.90
N HIS A 128 2.12 -32.56 -4.73
CA HIS A 128 1.21 -33.40 -3.96
C HIS A 128 -0.19 -32.76 -3.88
N PRO A 129 -1.05 -32.97 -4.90
CA PRO A 129 -2.37 -32.34 -4.94
C PRO A 129 -3.27 -32.72 -3.77
N GLU A 130 -3.08 -33.90 -3.17
CA GLU A 130 -3.84 -34.40 -2.03
C GLU A 130 -3.75 -33.48 -0.80
N VAL A 131 -2.60 -32.85 -0.57
CA VAL A 131 -2.40 -31.90 0.55
C VAL A 131 -3.23 -30.64 0.33
N CYS A 132 -3.26 -30.14 -0.91
CA CYS A 132 -4.07 -28.98 -1.28
C CYS A 132 -5.57 -29.30 -1.20
N ILE A 133 -5.99 -30.48 -1.66
CA ILE A 133 -7.38 -30.94 -1.62
C ILE A 133 -7.87 -31.09 -0.18
N ASP A 134 -7.03 -31.67 0.69
CA ASP A 134 -7.33 -31.82 2.11
C ASP A 134 -7.53 -30.46 2.78
N TYR A 135 -6.61 -29.52 2.53
CA TYR A 135 -6.72 -28.14 3.01
C TYR A 135 -8.01 -27.46 2.54
N LEU A 136 -8.35 -27.58 1.25
CA LEU A 136 -9.57 -27.00 0.69
C LEU A 136 -10.84 -27.59 1.30
N THR A 137 -10.81 -28.88 1.63
CA THR A 137 -11.98 -29.61 2.15
C THR A 137 -12.20 -29.30 3.63
N HIS A 138 -11.14 -29.26 4.45
CA HIS A 138 -11.25 -29.20 5.91
C HIS A 138 -10.98 -27.80 6.50
N SER A 139 -10.06 -27.04 5.92
CA SER A 139 -9.57 -25.80 6.52
C SER A 139 -10.14 -24.56 5.85
N TYR A 140 -10.12 -24.52 4.52
CA TYR A 140 -10.51 -23.32 3.77
C TYR A 140 -12.01 -23.01 3.89
N LYS A 141 -12.88 -24.00 3.69
CA LYS A 141 -14.35 -23.84 3.82
C LYS A 141 -14.78 -23.40 5.21
N LYS A 142 -14.09 -23.88 6.26
CA LYS A 142 -14.37 -23.49 7.64
C LYS A 142 -14.10 -22.01 7.87
N ASN A 143 -12.98 -21.51 7.33
CA ASN A 143 -12.62 -20.10 7.43
C ASN A 143 -13.55 -19.20 6.61
N ASP A 144 -13.97 -19.62 5.41
CA ASP A 144 -14.96 -18.89 4.61
C ASP A 144 -16.32 -18.80 5.32
N LEU A 145 -16.78 -19.88 5.96
CA LEU A 145 -18.02 -19.88 6.75
C LEU A 145 -17.93 -18.94 7.96
N ILE A 146 -16.81 -18.95 8.68
CA ILE A 146 -16.60 -18.04 9.83
C ILE A 146 -16.55 -16.58 9.35
N ASN A 147 -15.89 -16.30 8.24
CA ASN A 147 -15.81 -14.95 7.67
C ASN A 147 -17.17 -14.45 7.16
N ALA A 148 -17.97 -15.32 6.56
CA ALA A 148 -19.34 -15.02 6.14
C ALA A 148 -20.26 -14.73 7.34
N GLN A 149 -20.19 -15.54 8.40
CA GLN A 149 -20.96 -15.32 9.62
C GLN A 149 -20.54 -14.05 10.37
N ASN A 150 -19.25 -13.72 10.38
CA ASN A 150 -18.76 -12.48 10.98
C ASN A 150 -19.23 -11.25 10.23
N THR A 151 -19.28 -11.29 8.88
CA THR A 151 -19.79 -10.17 8.07
C THR A 151 -21.30 -9.98 8.20
N ASP A 152 -22.07 -11.06 8.37
CA ASP A 152 -23.51 -10.96 8.67
C ASP A 152 -23.78 -10.51 10.11
N ASN A 153 -22.93 -10.91 11.07
CA ASN A 153 -23.00 -10.39 12.44
C ASN A 153 -22.66 -8.90 12.51
N THR A 154 -21.69 -8.40 11.73
CA THR A 154 -21.43 -6.94 11.64
C THR A 154 -22.63 -6.20 11.06
N LYS A 155 -23.29 -6.75 10.03
CA LYS A 155 -24.53 -6.17 9.46
C LYS A 155 -25.70 -6.21 10.43
N SER A 156 -25.83 -7.28 11.23
CA SER A 156 -26.87 -7.39 12.26
C SER A 156 -26.63 -6.40 13.40
N ASN A 157 -25.40 -6.26 13.89
CA ASN A 157 -25.03 -5.28 14.92
C ASN A 157 -25.20 -3.83 14.43
N LEU A 158 -24.97 -3.56 13.14
CA LEU A 158 -25.32 -2.28 12.52
C LEU A 158 -26.83 -2.03 12.47
N ARG A 159 -27.67 -3.07 12.33
CA ARG A 159 -29.13 -2.92 12.43
C ARG A 159 -29.58 -2.65 13.87
N THR A 160 -28.96 -3.31 14.85
CA THR A 160 -29.26 -3.12 16.28
C THR A 160 -28.81 -1.74 16.79
N LEU A 161 -27.64 -1.24 16.36
CA LEU A 161 -27.20 0.12 16.68
C LEU A 161 -28.12 1.19 16.07
N ASN A 162 -28.61 0.94 14.85
CA ASN A 162 -29.57 1.84 14.19
C ASN A 162 -30.97 1.82 14.84
N SER A 163 -31.40 0.71 15.44
CA SER A 163 -32.66 0.67 16.20
C SER A 163 -32.53 1.37 17.56
N THR A 164 -31.40 1.22 18.26
CA THR A 164 -31.11 1.94 19.51
C THR A 164 -30.98 3.45 19.27
N ALA A 165 -30.33 3.87 18.18
CA ALA A 165 -30.23 5.28 17.80
C ALA A 165 -31.60 5.90 17.44
N ARG A 166 -32.51 5.13 16.81
CA ARG A 166 -33.91 5.56 16.59
C ARG A 166 -34.71 5.69 17.89
N SER A 167 -34.51 4.78 18.85
CA SER A 167 -35.17 4.83 20.15
C SER A 167 -34.71 6.04 20.98
N LEU A 168 -33.42 6.39 20.93
CA LEU A 168 -32.88 7.58 21.59
C LEU A 168 -33.39 8.88 20.94
N ARG A 169 -33.49 8.92 19.60
CA ARG A 169 -34.00 10.10 18.88
C ARG A 169 -35.47 10.41 19.22
N ASN A 170 -36.30 9.38 19.41
CA ASN A 170 -37.70 9.57 19.84
C ASN A 170 -37.82 10.01 21.31
N LYS A 171 -36.83 9.71 22.17
CA LYS A 171 -36.80 10.23 23.54
C LYS A 171 -36.38 11.70 23.61
N VAL A 172 -35.48 12.14 22.73
CA VAL A 172 -35.03 13.55 22.67
C VAL A 172 -36.15 14.48 22.17
N SER A 173 -36.98 14.03 21.21
CA SER A 173 -38.13 14.82 20.72
C SER A 173 -39.26 15.00 21.74
N THR A 174 -39.19 14.38 22.92
CA THR A 174 -40.18 14.58 23.99
C THR A 174 -39.74 15.64 25.00
N ILE A 175 -38.47 16.04 24.97
CA ILE A 175 -37.88 17.00 25.93
C ILE A 175 -37.87 18.44 25.38
N GLU A 176 -37.88 18.63 24.05
CA GLU A 176 -37.75 19.95 23.42
C GLU A 176 -39.03 20.83 23.40
N ASN A 177 -40.15 20.40 23.99
CA ASN A 177 -41.40 21.17 23.97
C ASN A 177 -41.67 21.99 25.25
N ASN A 178 -40.69 22.16 26.15
CA ASN A 178 -40.97 22.77 27.45
C ASN A 178 -39.85 23.63 28.05
N GLU A 179 -39.15 24.44 27.26
CA GLU A 179 -38.28 25.49 27.82
C GLU A 179 -38.62 26.90 27.33
N SER A 180 -39.24 27.60 28.27
CA SER A 180 -39.49 29.04 28.31
C SER A 180 -38.19 29.84 28.39
N THR A 181 -38.21 30.97 27.71
CA THR A 181 -37.29 32.11 27.79
C THR A 181 -36.78 32.41 29.21
N VAL A 182 -35.47 32.28 29.42
CA VAL A 182 -34.75 32.91 30.53
C VAL A 182 -33.60 33.72 29.94
N GLU A 183 -33.67 35.03 30.08
CA GLU A 183 -32.60 35.98 29.77
C GLU A 183 -31.40 35.77 30.68
N PHE A 184 -30.22 35.57 30.09
CA PHE A 184 -28.95 35.54 30.80
C PHE A 184 -28.24 36.89 30.66
N ASN A 185 -28.28 37.69 31.72
CA ASN A 185 -27.35 38.79 31.96
C ASN A 185 -26.00 38.21 32.40
N VAL A 186 -24.93 38.48 31.65
CA VAL A 186 -23.55 38.19 32.07
C VAL A 186 -22.82 39.52 32.31
N PRO A 187 -22.25 39.76 33.50
CA PRO A 187 -21.45 40.94 33.76
C PRO A 187 -20.01 40.75 33.26
N ILE A 188 -19.50 41.77 32.60
CA ILE A 188 -18.10 41.90 32.17
C ILE A 188 -17.27 42.25 33.41
N THR A 189 -16.29 41.40 33.75
CA THR A 189 -15.24 41.76 34.71
C THR A 189 -13.95 42.06 33.97
N GLU A 190 -13.52 43.32 34.06
CA GLU A 190 -12.17 43.78 33.73
C GLU A 190 -11.15 43.05 34.61
N THR A 191 -10.06 42.58 34.03
CA THR A 191 -8.90 42.08 34.77
C THR A 191 -7.66 42.76 34.21
N THR A 192 -7.27 43.83 34.89
CA THR A 192 -5.95 44.43 34.82
C THR A 192 -5.00 43.58 35.66
N SER A 193 -3.86 43.19 35.10
CA SER A 193 -2.76 42.64 35.90
C SER A 193 -1.43 43.18 35.38
N GLU A 194 -0.80 43.88 36.31
CA GLU A 194 0.41 44.66 36.20
C GLU A 194 1.66 43.80 36.02
N ILE A 195 2.64 44.41 35.35
CA ILE A 195 4.01 43.95 35.17
C ILE A 195 4.78 44.29 36.45
N PRO A 196 5.64 43.40 36.97
CA PRO A 196 6.78 43.84 37.76
C PRO A 196 8.10 43.52 37.05
N ASN A 197 8.92 44.58 36.99
CA ASN A 197 10.34 44.58 36.73
C ASN A 197 11.08 43.48 37.49
N ARG A 198 12.09 42.88 36.86
CA ARG A 198 13.15 42.17 37.56
C ARG A 198 14.50 42.68 37.09
N GLU A 199 15.19 43.29 38.04
CA GLU A 199 16.52 43.89 37.96
C GLU A 199 17.63 42.86 37.76
N GLU A 200 18.73 43.43 37.28
CA GLU A 200 20.08 42.95 37.12
C GLU A 200 20.64 42.23 38.36
N ALA A 201 21.47 41.23 38.11
CA ALA A 201 22.56 40.88 39.01
C ALA A 201 23.76 40.43 38.15
N GLU A 202 24.83 41.19 38.31
CA GLU A 202 26.20 40.88 37.93
C GLU A 202 26.65 39.61 38.67
N GLU A 203 27.46 38.76 38.03
CA GLU A 203 28.53 38.06 38.75
C GLU A 203 29.67 37.64 37.81
N GLU A 204 30.86 37.91 38.33
CA GLU A 204 32.22 37.71 37.85
C GLU A 204 32.47 36.21 37.52
N GLY A 205 33.24 35.83 36.50
CA GLY A 205 34.69 35.98 36.45
C GLY A 205 35.38 34.61 36.61
N VAL A 206 35.64 33.90 35.51
CA VAL A 206 36.67 32.83 35.48
C VAL A 206 37.41 32.87 34.14
N THR A 207 38.65 33.35 34.20
CA THR A 207 39.65 33.36 33.14
C THR A 207 40.29 31.99 32.99
N PHE A 208 40.15 31.36 31.81
CA PHE A 208 40.98 30.23 31.38
C PHE A 208 41.82 30.65 30.17
N THR A 209 43.10 30.93 30.42
CA THR A 209 44.11 31.18 29.38
C THR A 209 44.55 29.86 28.75
N ARG A 210 44.03 29.54 27.55
CA ARG A 210 44.57 28.45 26.72
C ARG A 210 45.32 29.01 25.53
N LYS A 211 46.64 28.74 25.54
CA LYS A 211 47.65 29.03 24.52
C LYS A 211 47.13 28.99 23.08
N GLN A 212 47.24 30.12 22.40
CA GLN A 212 47.18 30.22 20.95
C GLN A 212 48.44 29.60 20.35
N ASN A 213 48.26 28.54 19.57
CA ASN A 213 49.21 28.17 18.53
C ASN A 213 48.74 28.84 17.24
N SER A 214 49.53 29.79 16.76
CA SER A 214 49.39 30.47 15.48
C SER A 214 49.63 29.50 14.33
N ALA A 215 48.57 29.14 13.61
CA ALA A 215 48.67 28.56 12.27
C ALA A 215 47.41 28.89 11.46
N SER A 216 47.64 29.57 10.33
CA SER A 216 46.73 29.70 9.17
C SER A 216 45.38 30.40 9.42
N ALA A 217 45.28 31.64 8.95
CA ALA A 217 44.03 32.36 8.80
C ALA A 217 43.07 31.56 7.89
N ALA A 218 42.14 30.84 8.52
CA ALA A 218 40.97 30.30 7.83
C ALA A 218 40.12 31.48 7.34
N PRO A 219 39.61 31.44 6.09
CA PRO A 219 38.77 32.49 5.56
C PRO A 219 37.51 32.62 6.42
N PHE A 220 37.23 33.84 6.87
CA PHE A 220 36.00 34.21 7.56
C PHE A 220 34.82 33.87 6.64
N LEU A 221 34.14 32.74 6.89
CA LEU A 221 32.92 32.36 6.19
C LEU A 221 31.93 33.51 6.33
N ALA A 222 31.46 34.06 5.21
CA ALA A 222 30.46 35.11 5.19
C ALA A 222 29.24 34.65 6.03
N GLN A 223 28.73 35.52 6.90
CA GLN A 223 27.57 35.23 7.77
C GLN A 223 26.35 34.72 6.98
N SER A 224 26.30 34.98 5.67
CA SER A 224 25.29 34.51 4.71
C SER A 224 25.20 32.99 4.53
N ASP A 225 26.21 32.21 4.95
CA ASP A 225 26.24 30.74 4.77
C ASP A 225 25.82 29.94 6.01
N ARG A 226 25.50 30.61 7.12
CA ARG A 226 24.90 29.93 8.26
C ARG A 226 23.43 29.65 7.99
N LEU A 227 22.95 28.50 8.47
CA LEU A 227 21.51 28.26 8.63
C LEU A 227 21.02 29.23 9.72
N ILE A 228 20.12 30.14 9.37
CA ILE A 228 19.61 31.18 10.28
C ILE A 228 18.16 30.84 10.62
N GLY A 229 17.93 30.28 11.81
CA GLY A 229 16.60 30.04 12.37
C GLY A 229 15.77 28.98 11.63
N ASP A 230 14.45 29.14 11.66
CA ASP A 230 13.46 28.16 11.20
C ASP A 230 13.19 28.19 9.69
N SER A 231 13.94 28.99 8.92
CA SER A 231 13.71 29.15 7.48
C SER A 231 14.99 29.36 6.68
N LEU A 232 14.97 28.92 5.42
CA LEU A 232 16.06 29.17 4.47
C LEU A 232 15.90 30.53 3.80
N THR A 233 17.02 31.24 3.60
CA THR A 233 17.02 32.46 2.79
C THR A 233 16.64 32.15 1.34
N PRO A 234 16.13 33.13 0.56
CA PRO A 234 15.81 32.93 -0.86
C PRO A 234 16.99 32.38 -1.68
N THR A 235 18.21 32.82 -1.39
CA THR A 235 19.43 32.34 -2.04
C THR A 235 19.71 30.87 -1.71
N GLN A 236 19.58 30.47 -0.44
CA GLN A 236 19.72 29.07 -0.02
C GLN A 236 18.63 28.19 -0.65
N ASN A 237 17.38 28.65 -0.70
CA ASN A 237 16.30 27.94 -1.39
C ASN A 237 16.62 27.70 -2.87
N LYS A 238 17.15 28.71 -3.57
CA LYS A 238 17.59 28.56 -4.97
C LYS A 238 18.70 27.51 -5.11
N GLN A 239 19.63 27.46 -4.17
CA GLN A 239 20.71 26.46 -4.16
C GLN A 239 20.19 25.04 -3.88
N VAL A 240 19.24 24.87 -2.94
CA VAL A 240 18.55 23.60 -2.72
C VAL A 240 17.86 23.16 -4.01
N MET A 241 17.02 24.01 -4.61
CA MET A 241 16.33 23.70 -5.86
C MET A 241 17.29 23.29 -6.98
N GLN A 242 18.42 23.98 -7.13
CA GLN A 242 19.42 23.63 -8.13
C GLN A 242 20.06 22.26 -7.85
N ALA A 243 20.39 21.98 -6.57
CA ALA A 243 20.95 20.70 -6.17
C ALA A 243 19.96 19.54 -6.36
N VAL A 244 18.69 19.73 -5.99
CA VAL A 244 17.65 18.72 -6.18
C VAL A 244 17.40 18.47 -7.66
N ASN A 245 17.28 19.51 -8.49
CA ASN A 245 17.12 19.34 -9.94
C ASN A 245 18.24 18.50 -10.55
N GLN A 246 19.50 18.75 -10.18
CA GLN A 246 20.65 17.95 -10.66
C GLN A 246 20.51 16.47 -10.29
N LEU A 247 20.11 16.18 -9.05
CA LEU A 247 19.91 14.82 -8.56
C LEU A 247 18.69 14.15 -9.21
N PHE A 248 17.61 14.91 -9.43
CA PHE A 248 16.37 14.45 -10.04
C PHE A 248 16.58 14.02 -11.49
N PHE A 249 17.22 14.85 -12.32
CA PHE A 249 17.55 14.49 -13.70
C PHE A 249 18.53 13.33 -13.82
N SER A 250 19.27 13.04 -12.75
CA SER A 250 20.17 11.88 -12.68
C SER A 250 19.46 10.59 -12.23
N GLY A 251 18.15 10.64 -11.94
CA GLY A 251 17.33 9.48 -11.59
C GLY A 251 17.50 8.98 -10.14
N TYR A 252 17.96 9.82 -9.22
CA TYR A 252 18.22 9.41 -7.83
C TYR A 252 16.99 9.48 -6.89
N PHE A 253 15.87 10.08 -7.32
CA PHE A 253 14.67 10.20 -6.49
C PHE A 253 13.51 9.35 -6.99
N PRO A 254 12.81 8.64 -6.08
CA PRO A 254 11.56 7.94 -6.39
C PRO A 254 10.31 8.83 -6.25
N CYS A 255 10.44 10.05 -5.71
CA CYS A 255 9.35 10.99 -5.43
C CYS A 255 9.31 12.15 -6.44
N SER A 256 8.32 13.04 -6.31
CA SER A 256 8.24 14.25 -7.15
C SER A 256 9.34 15.27 -6.80
N LEU A 257 9.64 16.18 -7.73
CA LEU A 257 10.64 17.24 -7.52
C LEU A 257 10.29 18.12 -6.31
N GLU A 258 9.02 18.48 -6.15
CA GLU A 258 8.53 19.32 -5.05
C GLU A 258 8.68 18.62 -3.70
N GLU A 259 8.35 17.32 -3.65
CA GLU A 259 8.52 16.51 -2.44
C GLU A 259 10.00 16.37 -2.05
N ALA A 260 10.89 16.18 -3.03
CA ALA A 260 12.32 16.12 -2.79
C ALA A 260 12.87 17.46 -2.26
N ILE A 261 12.43 18.59 -2.83
CA ILE A 261 12.80 19.94 -2.35
C ILE A 261 12.32 20.13 -0.91
N SER A 262 11.05 19.82 -0.63
CA SER A 262 10.46 19.96 0.72
C SER A 262 11.22 19.13 1.73
N SER A 263 11.45 17.84 1.44
CA SER A 263 12.11 16.92 2.37
C SER A 263 13.56 17.32 2.66
N ILE A 264 14.31 17.75 1.65
CA ILE A 264 15.69 18.24 1.85
C ILE A 264 15.68 19.55 2.65
N THR A 265 14.71 20.42 2.42
CA THR A 265 14.57 21.68 3.16
C THR A 265 14.29 21.43 4.63
N GLU A 266 13.33 20.55 4.95
CA GLU A 266 13.05 20.12 6.33
C GLU A 266 14.27 19.45 6.98
N THR A 267 15.01 18.63 6.24
CA THR A 267 16.24 17.99 6.74
C THR A 267 17.33 19.03 7.06
N LEU A 268 17.46 20.08 6.24
CA LEU A 268 18.45 21.13 6.47
C LEU A 268 18.13 21.95 7.73
N LEU A 269 16.85 22.24 7.94
CA LEU A 269 16.33 23.02 9.07
C LEU A 269 16.26 22.22 10.37
N SER A 270 16.21 20.88 10.29
CA SER A 270 16.24 20.02 11.47
C SER A 270 17.56 20.15 12.25
N GLU A 271 17.46 20.45 13.55
CA GLU A 271 18.60 20.53 14.46
C GLU A 271 19.27 19.17 14.71
N SER A 272 18.49 18.08 14.70
CA SER A 272 18.97 16.72 14.94
C SER A 272 19.68 16.13 13.72
N ALA A 273 19.41 16.65 12.52
CA ALA A 273 20.02 16.17 11.28
C ALA A 273 21.46 16.68 11.11
N TYR A 274 22.39 15.72 10.96
CA TYR A 274 23.81 15.94 10.64
C TYR A 274 24.57 16.79 11.67
N THR A 275 24.50 16.40 12.94
CA THR A 275 25.22 17.04 14.07
C THR A 275 26.71 17.30 13.80
N LYS A 276 27.39 16.45 13.02
CA LYS A 276 28.81 16.62 12.64
C LYS A 276 29.07 17.76 11.65
N ALA A 277 28.08 18.17 10.85
CA ALA A 277 28.22 19.24 9.87
C ALA A 277 28.02 20.64 10.49
N GLY A 278 27.50 20.72 11.72
CA GLY A 278 27.20 21.97 12.41
C GLY A 278 26.09 22.78 11.72
N VAL A 279 26.13 24.11 11.88
CA VAL A 279 25.15 25.07 11.33
C VAL A 279 25.49 25.57 9.92
N ASP A 280 26.45 24.93 9.25
CA ASP A 280 26.96 25.34 7.94
C ASP A 280 26.07 24.75 6.83
N PHE A 281 25.32 25.62 6.13
CA PHE A 281 24.34 25.24 5.13
C PHE A 281 24.96 24.37 4.02
N TRP A 282 26.08 24.81 3.46
CA TRP A 282 26.73 24.13 2.34
C TRP A 282 27.27 22.77 2.73
N LYS A 283 27.80 22.64 3.94
CA LYS A 283 28.25 21.33 4.43
C LYS A 283 27.09 20.38 4.60
N LYS A 284 25.98 20.80 5.22
CA LYS A 284 24.78 19.94 5.35
C LYS A 284 24.23 19.54 3.99
N LEU A 285 24.04 20.48 3.07
CA LEU A 285 23.51 20.21 1.73
C LEU A 285 24.41 19.24 0.94
N ASN A 286 25.73 19.40 1.02
CA ASN A 286 26.67 18.49 0.36
C ASN A 286 26.67 17.09 0.97
N VAL A 287 26.53 16.97 2.30
CA VAL A 287 26.40 15.66 2.97
C VAL A 287 25.11 14.98 2.53
N ILE A 288 23.99 15.70 2.49
CA ILE A 288 22.71 15.20 1.98
C ILE A 288 22.86 14.72 0.54
N LYS A 289 23.40 15.56 -0.35
CA LYS A 289 23.66 15.23 -1.76
C LYS A 289 24.47 13.95 -1.92
N LYS A 290 25.58 13.81 -1.18
CA LYS A 290 26.40 12.58 -1.20
C LYS A 290 25.63 11.37 -0.69
N SER A 291 24.86 11.52 0.40
CA SER A 291 24.07 10.41 0.93
C SER A 291 23.00 9.92 -0.05
N ILE A 292 22.38 10.82 -0.82
CA ILE A 292 21.40 10.51 -1.87
C ILE A 292 22.08 9.78 -3.04
N GLN A 293 23.21 10.31 -3.52
CA GLN A 293 23.99 9.67 -4.59
C GLN A 293 24.45 8.25 -4.22
N ASN A 294 24.72 8.01 -2.94
CA ASN A 294 25.09 6.71 -2.42
C ASN A 294 23.89 5.79 -2.12
N GLY A 295 22.65 6.26 -2.26
CA GLY A 295 21.44 5.50 -1.91
C GLY A 295 21.25 5.25 -0.40
N THR A 296 21.95 6.02 0.44
CA THR A 296 21.92 5.89 1.91
C THR A 296 21.06 6.96 2.59
N TRP A 297 20.56 7.92 1.84
CA TRP A 297 19.73 8.98 2.38
C TRP A 297 18.35 8.46 2.73
N THR A 298 17.94 8.74 3.97
CA THR A 298 16.58 8.49 4.47
C THR A 298 15.97 9.84 4.86
N PRO A 299 14.74 10.15 4.40
CA PRO A 299 14.03 11.33 4.85
C PRO A 299 13.88 11.33 6.38
N PRO A 300 13.86 12.49 7.04
CA PRO A 300 13.54 12.60 8.46
C PRO A 300 12.20 11.93 8.76
N ILE A 301 12.14 11.17 9.85
CA ILE A 301 10.93 10.43 10.26
C ILE A 301 9.76 11.40 10.47
N ASP A 302 10.01 12.58 11.04
CA ASP A 302 8.98 13.59 11.30
C ASP A 302 8.31 14.09 10.02
N ALA A 303 9.08 14.22 8.93
CA ALA A 303 8.55 14.60 7.61
C ALA A 303 7.61 13.51 7.05
N LEU A 304 8.00 12.24 7.23
CA LEU A 304 7.18 11.10 6.82
C LEU A 304 5.90 10.99 7.65
N LEU A 305 5.99 11.20 8.97
CA LEU A 305 4.84 11.21 9.87
C LEU A 305 3.86 12.34 9.52
N LYS A 306 4.36 13.56 9.32
CA LYS A 306 3.52 14.70 8.91
C LYS A 306 2.85 14.47 7.56
N LYS A 307 3.56 13.86 6.59
CA LYS A 307 2.97 13.46 5.31
C LYS A 307 1.85 12.43 5.52
N GLN A 308 2.08 11.43 6.37
CA GLN A 308 1.08 10.43 6.72
C GLN A 308 -0.15 11.04 7.40
N GLU A 309 0.03 11.96 8.34
CA GLU A 309 -1.06 12.69 9.01
C GLU A 309 -1.89 13.53 8.03
N ASN A 310 -1.23 14.22 7.08
CA ASN A 310 -1.92 14.96 6.02
C ASN A 310 -2.76 14.02 5.15
N LEU A 311 -2.21 12.88 4.72
CA LEU A 311 -2.93 11.88 3.93
C LEU A 311 -4.13 11.28 4.70
N ILE A 312 -3.99 11.05 6.00
CA ILE A 312 -5.09 10.59 6.87
C ILE A 312 -6.18 11.67 6.94
N SER A 313 -5.80 12.92 7.18
CA SER A 313 -6.72 14.06 7.28
C SER A 313 -7.49 14.28 5.97
N GLU A 314 -6.80 14.18 4.83
CA GLU A 314 -7.44 14.21 3.51
C GLU A 314 -8.43 13.05 3.35
N LEU A 315 -8.01 11.82 3.68
CA LEU A 315 -8.88 10.64 3.59
C LEU A 315 -10.14 10.79 4.44
N GLU A 316 -10.05 11.35 5.64
CA GLU A 316 -11.18 11.64 6.50
C GLU A 316 -12.14 12.66 5.88
N ASN A 317 -11.61 13.76 5.33
CA ASN A 317 -12.42 14.73 4.59
C ASN A 317 -13.14 14.09 3.40
N TRP A 318 -12.43 13.25 2.63
CA TRP A 318 -13.01 12.47 1.53
C TRP A 318 -14.15 11.57 2.02
N GLN A 319 -13.98 10.86 3.13
CA GLN A 319 -15.03 10.02 3.72
C GLN A 319 -16.25 10.85 4.16
N GLN A 320 -16.04 12.04 4.72
CA GLN A 320 -17.13 12.94 5.11
C GLN A 320 -17.92 13.45 3.89
N GLN A 321 -17.25 13.82 2.81
CA GLN A 321 -17.91 14.25 1.57
C GLN A 321 -18.73 13.11 0.95
N ARG A 322 -18.15 11.91 0.86
CA ARG A 322 -18.86 10.70 0.40
C ARG A 322 -20.12 10.44 1.21
N LYS A 323 -20.04 10.54 2.54
CA LYS A 323 -21.19 10.37 3.44
C LYS A 323 -22.30 11.38 3.14
N LYS A 324 -21.95 12.66 2.88
CA LYS A 324 -22.93 13.69 2.50
C LYS A 324 -23.63 13.37 1.18
N ILE A 325 -22.91 12.89 0.17
CA ILE A 325 -23.50 12.50 -1.13
C ILE A 325 -24.45 11.32 -0.97
N VAL A 326 -24.03 10.29 -0.22
CA VAL A 326 -24.86 9.10 0.04
C VAL A 326 -26.16 9.47 0.78
N GLU A 327 -26.11 10.38 1.75
CA GLU A 327 -27.34 10.83 2.44
C GLU A 327 -28.27 11.60 1.49
N LYS A 328 -27.74 12.46 0.60
CA LYS A 328 -28.55 13.14 -0.42
C LYS A 328 -29.24 12.14 -1.37
N ILE A 329 -28.53 11.09 -1.79
CA ILE A 329 -29.12 10.03 -2.64
C ILE A 329 -30.27 9.36 -1.90
N ARG A 330 -30.08 9.04 -0.60
CA ARG A 330 -31.09 8.42 0.23
C ARG A 330 -32.34 9.29 0.41
N ASP A 331 -32.16 10.61 0.53
CA ASP A 331 -33.27 11.55 0.62
C ASP A 331 -34.06 11.63 -0.70
N GLU A 332 -33.39 11.61 -1.85
CA GLU A 332 -34.07 11.53 -3.16
C GLU A 332 -34.78 10.18 -3.37
N ASP A 333 -34.18 9.06 -2.92
CA ASP A 333 -34.84 7.74 -2.93
C ASP A 333 -36.14 7.75 -2.12
N ARG A 334 -36.14 8.35 -0.92
CA ARG A 334 -37.36 8.48 -0.09
C ARG A 334 -38.43 9.33 -0.77
N LYS A 335 -38.05 10.41 -1.46
CA LYS A 335 -39.02 11.21 -2.24
C LYS A 335 -39.62 10.36 -3.35
N ILE A 336 -38.81 9.66 -4.13
CA ILE A 336 -39.29 8.80 -5.21
C ILE A 336 -40.28 7.77 -4.67
N GLU A 337 -39.97 7.11 -3.55
CA GLU A 337 -40.85 6.14 -2.90
C GLU A 337 -42.19 6.77 -2.48
N GLN A 338 -42.17 7.87 -1.72
CA GLN A 338 -43.37 8.59 -1.30
C GLN A 338 -44.25 9.02 -2.48
N PHE A 339 -43.66 9.64 -3.50
CA PHE A 339 -44.41 10.11 -4.68
C PHE A 339 -44.97 8.95 -5.52
N THR A 340 -44.29 7.80 -5.53
CA THR A 340 -44.78 6.59 -6.20
C THR A 340 -45.99 6.00 -5.48
N GLU A 341 -45.98 5.97 -4.14
CA GLU A 341 -47.14 5.58 -3.34
C GLU A 341 -48.33 6.51 -3.56
N PHE A 342 -48.11 7.83 -3.55
CA PHE A 342 -49.15 8.81 -3.86
C PHE A 342 -49.74 8.61 -5.26
N LYS A 343 -48.89 8.35 -6.27
CA LYS A 343 -49.34 8.06 -7.63
C LYS A 343 -50.24 6.82 -7.68
N ALA A 344 -49.88 5.75 -6.97
CA ALA A 344 -50.69 4.53 -6.91
C ALA A 344 -52.09 4.78 -6.30
N ILE A 345 -52.16 5.55 -5.20
CA ILE A 345 -53.43 5.91 -4.54
C ILE A 345 -54.30 6.78 -5.45
N ALA A 346 -53.70 7.74 -6.17
CA ALA A 346 -54.44 8.64 -7.04
C ALA A 346 -54.94 7.98 -8.32
N GLN A 347 -54.18 7.04 -8.89
CA GLN A 347 -54.62 6.21 -10.01
C GLN A 347 -55.87 5.40 -9.65
N GLN A 348 -55.95 4.88 -8.42
CA GLN A 348 -57.18 4.22 -7.93
C GLN A 348 -58.40 5.16 -7.89
N ARG A 349 -58.17 6.48 -7.86
CA ARG A 349 -59.21 7.52 -7.77
C ARG A 349 -59.50 8.22 -9.11
N ASN A 350 -58.92 7.79 -10.23
CA ASN A 350 -59.06 8.42 -11.56
C ASN A 350 -58.74 9.93 -11.61
N GLN A 351 -57.76 10.40 -10.84
CA GLN A 351 -57.33 11.80 -10.83
C GLN A 351 -56.13 12.04 -11.78
N SER A 352 -56.10 13.18 -12.48
CA SER A 352 -54.98 13.59 -13.35
C SER A 352 -53.71 13.92 -12.54
N PHE A 353 -52.53 13.51 -13.05
CA PHE A 353 -51.30 13.42 -12.24
C PHE A 353 -50.04 14.07 -12.85
N THR A 354 -50.20 14.93 -13.85
CA THR A 354 -49.09 15.55 -14.57
C THR A 354 -48.06 16.23 -13.66
N ALA A 355 -48.50 16.92 -12.61
CA ALA A 355 -47.60 17.61 -11.68
C ALA A 355 -46.70 16.66 -10.84
N HIS A 356 -47.21 15.49 -10.43
CA HIS A 356 -46.43 14.55 -9.62
C HIS A 356 -45.44 13.74 -10.48
N GLU A 357 -45.81 13.45 -11.74
CA GLU A 357 -44.89 12.82 -12.68
C GLU A 357 -43.67 13.69 -12.92
N THR A 358 -43.84 15.02 -13.05
CA THR A 358 -42.71 15.95 -13.13
C THR A 358 -41.81 15.89 -11.90
N VAL A 359 -42.38 15.79 -10.69
CA VAL A 359 -41.58 15.69 -9.44
C VAL A 359 -40.79 14.37 -9.40
N ILE A 360 -41.40 13.25 -9.78
CA ILE A 360 -40.71 11.95 -9.83
C ILE A 360 -39.56 11.98 -10.85
N VAL A 361 -39.81 12.50 -12.05
CA VAL A 361 -38.77 12.62 -13.10
C VAL A 361 -37.60 13.47 -12.61
N ASN A 362 -37.88 14.65 -12.03
CA ASN A 362 -36.84 15.53 -11.47
C ASN A 362 -36.04 14.85 -10.34
N ALA A 363 -36.69 14.09 -9.47
CA ALA A 363 -36.02 13.36 -8.39
C ALA A 363 -35.14 12.23 -8.94
N VAL A 364 -35.61 11.49 -9.95
CA VAL A 364 -34.85 10.43 -10.64
C VAL A 364 -33.63 11.00 -11.35
N GLU A 365 -33.78 12.12 -12.07
CA GLU A 365 -32.66 12.80 -12.74
C GLU A 365 -31.63 13.27 -11.71
N LYS A 366 -32.06 13.92 -10.63
CA LYS A 366 -31.15 14.38 -9.57
C LYS A 366 -30.42 13.22 -8.89
N ARG A 367 -31.11 12.12 -8.62
CA ARG A 367 -30.51 10.88 -8.10
C ARG A 367 -29.45 10.34 -9.06
N SER A 368 -29.73 10.33 -10.36
CA SER A 368 -28.79 9.88 -11.40
C SER A 368 -27.51 10.72 -11.39
N THR A 369 -27.64 12.05 -11.32
CA THR A 369 -26.50 12.97 -11.22
C THR A 369 -25.65 12.73 -9.96
N LEU A 370 -26.29 12.54 -8.81
CA LEU A 370 -25.58 12.24 -7.55
C LEU A 370 -24.85 10.88 -7.59
N LEU A 371 -25.41 9.87 -8.27
CA LEU A 371 -24.74 8.59 -8.48
C LEU A 371 -23.53 8.71 -9.40
N ALA A 372 -23.62 9.55 -10.44
CA ALA A 372 -22.48 9.86 -11.30
C ALA A 372 -21.36 10.55 -10.49
N GLU A 373 -21.71 11.55 -9.68
CA GLU A 373 -20.79 12.23 -8.76
C GLU A 373 -20.12 11.25 -7.79
N LEU A 374 -20.89 10.35 -7.17
CA LEU A 374 -20.36 9.32 -6.27
C LEU A 374 -19.40 8.35 -7.00
N THR A 375 -19.71 8.01 -8.25
CA THR A 375 -18.87 7.11 -9.06
C THR A 375 -17.56 7.80 -9.45
N GLU A 376 -17.61 9.08 -9.82
CA GLU A 376 -16.41 9.88 -10.10
C GLU A 376 -15.56 10.05 -8.83
N PHE A 377 -16.21 10.29 -7.70
CA PHE A 377 -15.56 10.38 -6.39
C PHE A 377 -14.80 9.10 -6.03
N ASP A 378 -15.44 7.93 -6.17
CA ASP A 378 -14.82 6.64 -5.88
C ASP A 378 -13.68 6.31 -6.88
N LYS A 379 -13.75 6.76 -8.14
CA LYS A 379 -12.64 6.67 -9.11
C LYS A 379 -11.43 7.50 -8.70
N THR A 380 -11.63 8.76 -8.31
CA THR A 380 -10.54 9.65 -7.90
C THR A 380 -9.84 9.11 -6.65
N LYS A 381 -10.60 8.56 -5.70
CA LYS A 381 -10.03 7.87 -4.53
C LYS A 381 -9.16 6.67 -4.92
N SER A 382 -9.61 5.86 -5.88
CA SER A 382 -8.83 4.73 -6.37
C SER A 382 -7.46 5.17 -6.90
N VAL A 383 -7.43 6.24 -7.70
CA VAL A 383 -6.17 6.82 -8.23
C VAL A 383 -5.28 7.30 -7.09
N PHE A 384 -5.85 8.01 -6.12
CA PHE A 384 -5.11 8.51 -4.95
C PHE A 384 -4.47 7.38 -4.13
N LEU A 385 -5.21 6.30 -3.86
CA LEU A 385 -4.69 5.14 -3.13
C LEU A 385 -3.60 4.41 -3.91
N THR A 386 -3.78 4.21 -5.21
CA THR A 386 -2.72 3.60 -6.04
C THR A 386 -1.44 4.44 -6.08
N PHE A 387 -1.58 5.77 -6.03
CA PHE A 387 -0.42 6.66 -5.92
C PHE A 387 0.27 6.51 -4.57
N ALA A 388 -0.48 6.47 -3.46
CA ALA A 388 0.07 6.27 -2.11
C ALA A 388 0.81 4.92 -1.97
N ASP A 389 0.24 3.84 -2.51
CA ASP A 389 0.88 2.51 -2.47
C ASP A 389 2.16 2.46 -3.31
N SER A 390 2.19 3.15 -4.46
CA SER A 390 3.39 3.22 -5.32
C SER A 390 4.57 3.93 -4.64
N GLN A 391 4.29 4.86 -3.72
CA GLN A 391 5.30 5.59 -2.94
C GLN A 391 5.82 4.77 -1.75
N SER A 392 4.97 3.92 -1.16
CA SER A 392 5.33 3.00 -0.06
C SER A 392 6.30 1.90 -0.51
N VAL A 393 6.03 1.26 -1.65
CA VAL A 393 6.78 0.07 -2.10
C VAL A 393 8.19 0.42 -2.60
N ASN A 394 8.39 1.60 -3.20
CA ASN A 394 9.69 2.02 -3.74
C ASN A 394 10.68 2.54 -2.68
N GLY A 395 10.19 2.94 -1.49
CA GLY A 395 11.03 3.46 -0.41
C GLY A 395 11.83 2.41 0.36
N ILE A 396 11.40 1.15 0.35
CA ILE A 396 12.01 0.08 1.17
C ILE A 396 12.89 -0.87 0.32
N ALA A 397 12.57 -1.07 -0.96
CA ALA A 397 13.21 -2.12 -1.76
C ALA A 397 14.57 -1.75 -2.39
N ASN A 398 14.93 -0.47 -2.51
CA ASN A 398 16.11 -0.05 -3.29
C ASN A 398 17.40 0.23 -2.47
N GLY A 399 17.42 -0.10 -1.18
CA GLY A 399 18.55 0.21 -0.28
C GLY A 399 19.77 -0.71 -0.34
N VAL A 400 19.78 -1.78 -1.15
CA VAL A 400 20.94 -2.69 -1.22
C VAL A 400 21.24 -3.09 -2.67
N LYS A 401 22.00 -2.26 -3.38
CA LYS A 401 22.82 -2.75 -4.50
C LYS A 401 24.13 -3.30 -3.91
N PRO A 402 24.47 -4.58 -4.10
CA PRO A 402 25.79 -5.07 -3.71
C PRO A 402 26.83 -4.36 -4.58
N TYR A 403 27.74 -3.64 -3.91
CA TYR A 403 28.94 -3.06 -4.51
C TYR A 403 29.75 -4.20 -5.13
N SER A 404 29.75 -4.33 -6.44
CA SER A 404 30.63 -5.26 -7.14
C SER A 404 32.06 -4.76 -6.99
N ALA A 405 32.81 -5.42 -6.09
CA ALA A 405 34.23 -5.19 -5.93
C ALA A 405 34.93 -5.54 -7.26
N ARG A 406 35.39 -4.52 -7.99
CA ARG A 406 36.43 -4.67 -9.01
C ARG A 406 37.70 -5.14 -8.31
N GLN A 407 37.94 -6.46 -8.29
CA GLN A 407 39.29 -6.97 -8.09
C GLN A 407 40.08 -6.71 -9.37
N GLY A 408 41.07 -5.83 -9.26
CA GLY A 408 42.12 -5.73 -10.25
C GLY A 408 43.06 -6.91 -10.11
N GLU A 409 43.07 -7.79 -11.10
CA GLU A 409 44.21 -8.68 -11.35
C GLU A 409 45.39 -7.81 -11.80
N LYS A 410 46.42 -7.71 -10.95
CA LYS A 410 47.76 -7.37 -11.39
C LYS A 410 48.39 -8.65 -11.93
N ARG A 411 48.78 -8.61 -13.22
CA ARG A 411 49.77 -9.52 -13.81
C ARG A 411 51.17 -9.06 -13.48
#